data_AF-A0A6A6IQP7-F1
#
_entry.id   AF-A0A6A6IQP7-F1
#
_cell.length_a   1.000
_cell.length_b   1.000
_cell.length_c   1.000
_cell.angle_alpha   90.00
_cell.angle_beta   90.00
_cell.angle_gamma   90.00
#
_symmetry.space_group_name_H-M   'P 1'
#
loop_
_entity.id
_entity.type
_entity.pdbx_description
1 polymer ?
#
loop_
_entity_poly.entity_id
_entity_poly.type
_entity_poly.pdbx_seq_one_letter_code
_entity_poly.pdbx_strand_id
1 'polypeptide(L)'
;MSRQRRDSLGWEIIQTTQELARERQIIEGLQIRLKQREHRETRECLRQTVDCLTTALLRFEDQYRDLAGRYYQYAYQRIHRSVIDAFHNDTPLYERAFFQPWRDLENAIKLALEALGDVTSSHELRFHRASHEISNGIMLRTNIERGLATLTHHVILLERIHSVNRSAGIGRSPPRSQRNRALWSWITCLPEAARLLRAGRDPAKIMEDMIGTSEEQFVDRPDPPSAVSPSVYSTDTLVAAQDDGFNEGEGSDWAAADILNSYQEDGEALRRSQSADDWEVVPWSAHR
;
A
#
# COMPACT_ATOMS: atom_id res chain seq x y z
N MET A 1 -10.96 73.24 41.94
CA MET A 1 -10.94 71.82 42.37
C MET A 1 -10.13 71.69 43.65
N SER A 2 -10.70 71.10 44.71
CA SER A 2 -10.02 70.88 46.00
C SER A 2 -8.96 69.78 45.89
N ARG A 3 -7.87 69.86 46.69
CA ARG A 3 -6.81 68.83 46.77
C ARG A 3 -7.38 67.41 46.97
N GLN A 4 -8.39 67.29 47.84
CA GLN A 4 -9.12 66.05 48.10
C GLN A 4 -9.69 65.37 46.84
N ARG A 5 -10.18 66.14 45.85
CA ARG A 5 -10.68 65.55 44.59
C ARG A 5 -9.55 65.04 43.70
N ARG A 6 -8.37 65.66 43.72
CA ARG A 6 -7.22 65.18 42.93
C ARG A 6 -6.65 63.89 43.51
N ASP A 7 -6.60 63.79 44.84
CA ASP A 7 -6.10 62.59 45.51
C ASP A 7 -7.07 61.41 45.27
N SER A 8 -8.39 61.64 45.34
CA SER A 8 -9.42 60.64 45.01
C SER A 8 -9.30 60.13 43.56
N LEU A 9 -9.13 61.04 42.59
CA LEU A 9 -8.94 60.68 41.18
C LEU A 9 -7.65 59.89 40.95
N GLY A 10 -6.57 60.23 41.67
CA GLY A 10 -5.31 59.49 41.60
C GLY A 10 -5.45 58.03 42.08
N TRP A 11 -6.18 57.82 43.18
CA TRP A 11 -6.45 56.48 43.71
C TRP A 11 -7.34 55.65 42.77
N GLU A 12 -8.38 56.25 42.19
CA GLU A 12 -9.24 55.58 41.21
C GLU A 12 -8.47 55.17 39.94
N ILE A 13 -7.57 56.02 39.44
CA ILE A 13 -6.72 55.70 38.28
C ILE A 13 -5.74 54.55 38.60
N ILE A 14 -5.13 54.55 39.79
CA ILE A 14 -4.23 53.47 40.21
C ILE A 14 -5.01 52.15 40.36
N GLN A 15 -6.20 52.19 40.95
CA GLN A 15 -7.01 50.99 41.15
C GLN A 15 -7.48 50.40 39.81
N THR A 16 -7.98 51.24 38.91
CA THR A 16 -8.41 50.81 37.56
C THR A 16 -7.24 50.27 36.71
N THR A 17 -6.06 50.90 36.77
CA THR A 17 -4.88 50.38 36.05
C THR A 17 -4.40 49.03 36.61
N GLN A 18 -4.45 48.82 37.92
CA GLN A 18 -4.15 47.53 38.53
C GLN A 18 -5.17 46.46 38.15
N GLU A 19 -6.45 46.81 38.10
CA GLU A 19 -7.53 45.91 37.69
C GLU A 19 -7.37 45.49 36.23
N LEU A 20 -7.14 46.44 35.31
CA LEU A 20 -6.87 46.15 33.90
C LEU A 20 -5.61 45.29 33.71
N ALA A 21 -4.56 45.50 34.51
CA ALA A 21 -3.35 44.67 34.46
C ALA A 21 -3.63 43.23 34.88
N ARG A 22 -4.44 43.04 35.93
CA ARG A 22 -4.88 41.70 36.37
C ARG A 22 -5.74 41.01 35.31
N GLU A 23 -6.69 41.72 34.71
CA GLU A 23 -7.54 41.18 33.65
C GLU A 23 -6.70 40.75 32.44
N ARG A 24 -5.73 41.57 32.00
CA ARG A 24 -4.80 41.20 30.92
C ARG A 24 -4.03 39.93 31.24
N GLN A 25 -3.49 39.81 32.45
CA GLN A 25 -2.77 38.62 32.87
C GLN A 25 -3.66 37.36 32.90
N ILE A 26 -4.92 37.49 33.32
CA ILE A 26 -5.90 36.41 33.28
C ILE A 26 -6.19 36.00 31.83
N ILE A 27 -6.41 36.96 30.93
CA ILE A 27 -6.69 36.72 29.51
C ILE A 27 -5.50 36.02 28.85
N GLU A 28 -4.27 36.51 29.05
CA GLU A 28 -3.05 35.88 28.54
C GLU A 28 -2.90 34.45 29.06
N GLY A 29 -3.11 34.23 30.36
CA GLY A 29 -3.08 32.90 30.96
C GLY A 29 -4.17 31.96 30.44
N LEU A 30 -5.34 32.47 30.06
CA LEU A 30 -6.39 31.70 29.40
C LEU A 30 -6.01 31.35 27.95
N GLN A 31 -5.46 32.30 27.19
CA GLN A 31 -5.01 32.07 25.81
C GLN A 31 -3.91 31.01 25.74
N ILE A 32 -2.93 31.04 26.66
CA ILE A 32 -1.88 30.02 26.74
C ILE A 32 -2.48 28.64 26.99
N ARG A 33 -3.40 28.51 27.95
CA ARG A 33 -4.06 27.24 28.28
C ARG A 33 -4.90 26.71 27.13
N LEU A 34 -5.63 27.59 26.42
CA LEU A 34 -6.39 27.21 25.24
C LEU A 34 -5.49 26.68 24.13
N LYS A 35 -4.39 27.38 23.81
CA LYS A 35 -3.41 26.90 22.83
C LYS A 35 -2.79 25.56 23.23
N GLN A 36 -2.41 25.39 24.49
CA GLN A 36 -1.87 24.11 24.99
C GLN A 36 -2.88 22.97 24.89
N ARG A 37 -4.16 23.25 25.13
CA ARG A 37 -5.24 22.27 24.99
C ARG A 37 -5.43 21.87 23.54
N GLU A 38 -5.55 22.85 22.65
CA GLU A 38 -5.67 22.61 21.20
C GLU A 38 -4.50 21.78 20.68
N HIS A 39 -3.28 22.15 21.03
CA HIS A 39 -2.07 21.38 20.68
C HIS A 39 -2.11 19.93 21.17
N ARG A 40 -2.62 19.69 22.38
CA ARG A 40 -2.76 18.34 22.93
C ARG A 40 -3.80 17.53 22.17
N GLU A 41 -4.95 18.13 21.88
CA GLU A 41 -6.04 17.50 21.13
C GLU A 41 -5.60 17.16 19.70
N THR A 42 -4.91 18.07 19.00
CA THR A 42 -4.35 17.80 17.68
C THR A 42 -3.33 16.66 17.73
N ARG A 43 -2.43 16.64 18.74
CA ARG A 43 -1.42 15.58 18.86
C ARG A 43 -2.05 14.22 19.04
N GLU A 44 -3.08 14.16 19.86
CA GLU A 44 -3.83 12.93 20.14
C GLU A 44 -4.53 12.42 18.87
N CYS A 45 -5.20 13.31 18.14
CA CYS A 45 -5.83 12.97 16.86
C CYS A 45 -4.83 12.43 15.83
N LEU A 46 -3.67 13.08 15.69
CA LEU A 46 -2.62 12.61 14.78
C LEU A 46 -2.08 11.23 15.20
N ARG A 47 -1.89 10.98 16.49
CA ARG A 47 -1.47 9.67 17.00
C ARG A 47 -2.49 8.57 16.72
N GLN A 48 -3.76 8.82 17.01
CA GLN A 48 -4.84 7.88 16.70
C GLN A 48 -4.88 7.54 15.20
N THR A 49 -4.62 8.52 14.34
CA THR A 49 -4.55 8.29 12.89
C THR A 49 -3.35 7.42 12.51
N VAL A 50 -2.18 7.64 13.12
CA VAL A 50 -1.01 6.77 12.94
C VAL A 50 -1.29 5.33 13.40
N ASP A 51 -1.97 5.15 14.52
CA ASP A 51 -2.35 3.83 15.04
C ASP A 51 -3.31 3.11 14.08
N CYS A 52 -4.26 3.85 13.49
CA CYS A 52 -5.14 3.33 12.45
C CYS A 52 -4.37 2.90 11.19
N LEU A 53 -3.40 3.70 10.73
CA LEU A 53 -2.55 3.36 9.58
C LEU A 53 -1.69 2.12 9.87
N THR A 54 -1.12 2.03 11.06
CA THR A 54 -0.31 0.88 11.51
C THR A 54 -1.15 -0.40 11.56
N THR A 55 -2.35 -0.32 12.11
CA THR A 55 -3.30 -1.45 12.15
C THR A 55 -3.70 -1.87 10.73
N ALA A 56 -3.93 -0.91 9.83
CA ALA A 56 -4.25 -1.19 8.44
C ALA A 56 -3.09 -1.89 7.72
N LEU A 57 -1.84 -1.43 7.93
CA LEU A 57 -0.64 -2.03 7.33
C LEU A 57 -0.53 -3.52 7.68
N LEU A 58 -0.65 -3.87 8.96
CA LEU A 58 -0.62 -5.28 9.41
C LEU A 58 -1.73 -6.10 8.76
N ARG A 59 -2.96 -5.56 8.71
CA ARG A 59 -4.09 -6.23 8.07
C ARG A 59 -3.86 -6.46 6.57
N PHE A 60 -3.26 -5.51 5.86
CA PHE A 60 -2.96 -5.67 4.43
C PHE A 60 -1.90 -6.73 4.18
N GLU A 61 -0.90 -6.82 5.04
CA GLU A 61 0.12 -7.86 4.97
C GLU A 61 -0.51 -9.25 5.15
N ASP A 62 -1.39 -9.42 6.13
CA ASP A 62 -2.11 -10.69 6.34
C ASP A 62 -3.01 -11.05 5.14
N GLN A 63 -3.77 -10.08 4.63
CA GLN A 63 -4.61 -10.26 3.43
C GLN A 63 -3.78 -10.65 2.22
N TYR A 64 -2.61 -10.02 2.05
CA TYR A 64 -1.72 -10.35 0.95
C TYR A 64 -1.20 -11.78 1.04
N ARG A 65 -0.74 -12.20 2.23
CA ARG A 65 -0.25 -13.57 2.46
C ARG A 65 -1.35 -14.61 2.22
N ASP A 66 -2.58 -14.35 2.67
CA ASP A 66 -3.73 -15.22 2.40
C ASP A 66 -3.99 -15.36 0.88
N LEU A 67 -3.98 -14.25 0.14
CA LEU A 67 -4.14 -14.28 -1.32
C LEU A 67 -2.99 -15.02 -2.01
N ALA A 68 -1.76 -14.89 -1.51
CA ALA A 68 -0.62 -15.63 -2.02
C ALA A 68 -0.77 -17.14 -1.81
N GLY A 69 -1.21 -17.55 -0.60
CA GLY A 69 -1.52 -18.93 -0.27
C GLY A 69 -2.64 -19.51 -1.13
N ARG A 70 -3.71 -18.74 -1.36
CA ARG A 70 -4.79 -19.12 -2.28
C ARG A 70 -4.27 -19.28 -3.70
N TYR A 71 -3.58 -18.28 -4.26
CA TYR A 71 -2.99 -18.36 -5.59
C TYR A 71 -2.11 -19.60 -5.76
N TYR A 72 -1.24 -19.89 -4.77
CA TYR A 72 -0.37 -21.07 -4.78
C TYR A 72 -1.14 -22.40 -4.93
N GLN A 73 -2.34 -22.51 -4.34
CA GLN A 73 -3.17 -23.71 -4.46
C GLN A 73 -3.68 -23.93 -5.89
N TYR A 74 -3.91 -22.86 -6.66
CA TYR A 74 -4.63 -22.88 -7.93
C TYR A 74 -3.77 -22.53 -9.16
N ALA A 75 -2.52 -22.07 -8.98
CA ALA A 75 -1.65 -21.68 -10.09
C ALA A 75 -1.21 -22.90 -10.92
N TYR A 76 -1.78 -23.04 -12.13
CA TYR A 76 -1.52 -24.17 -13.05
C TYR A 76 -0.31 -24.00 -13.95
N GLN A 77 0.06 -22.76 -14.29
CA GLN A 77 1.12 -22.40 -15.25
C GLN A 77 1.26 -20.87 -15.24
N ARG A 78 2.36 -20.37 -15.85
CA ARG A 78 2.73 -18.95 -16.10
C ARG A 78 1.87 -17.89 -15.40
N ILE A 79 2.51 -17.08 -14.57
CA ILE A 79 1.86 -15.95 -13.90
C ILE A 79 1.06 -15.14 -14.93
N HIS A 80 -0.24 -14.99 -14.68
CA HIS A 80 -1.05 -14.13 -15.51
C HIS A 80 -0.56 -12.69 -15.27
N ARG A 81 -0.18 -11.97 -16.32
CA ARG A 81 0.39 -10.60 -16.20
C ARG A 81 -0.47 -9.70 -15.32
N SER A 82 -1.79 -9.84 -15.38
CA SER A 82 -2.74 -9.10 -14.54
C SER A 82 -2.54 -9.28 -13.03
N VAL A 83 -2.03 -10.44 -12.57
CA VAL A 83 -1.67 -10.68 -11.16
C VAL A 83 -0.44 -9.87 -10.76
N ILE A 84 0.53 -9.73 -11.67
CA ILE A 84 1.72 -8.88 -11.47
C ILE A 84 1.33 -7.40 -11.57
N ASP A 85 0.40 -7.07 -12.46
CA ASP A 85 -0.04 -5.69 -12.70
C ASP A 85 -0.95 -5.14 -11.59
N ALA A 86 -1.58 -6.01 -10.77
CA ALA A 86 -2.54 -5.59 -9.73
C ALA A 86 -1.99 -4.56 -8.73
N PHE A 87 -0.70 -4.57 -8.42
CA PHE A 87 -0.03 -3.60 -7.54
C PHE A 87 0.78 -2.53 -8.28
N HIS A 88 0.92 -2.68 -9.59
CA HIS A 88 1.93 -1.97 -10.35
C HIS A 88 1.38 -1.23 -11.57
N ASN A 89 0.11 -1.44 -11.95
CA ASN A 89 -0.55 -0.79 -13.07
C ASN A 89 0.42 -0.68 -14.28
N ASP A 90 0.67 0.55 -14.76
CA ASP A 90 1.54 0.87 -15.89
C ASP A 90 3.03 1.05 -15.51
N THR A 91 3.42 0.80 -14.25
CA THR A 91 4.82 0.89 -13.81
C THR A 91 5.69 -0.09 -14.61
N PRO A 92 6.84 0.34 -15.18
CA PRO A 92 7.74 -0.53 -15.91
C PRO A 92 8.26 -1.70 -15.06
N LEU A 93 8.38 -2.90 -15.64
CA LEU A 93 8.76 -4.13 -14.92
C LEU A 93 10.02 -4.00 -14.05
N TYR A 94 11.02 -3.22 -14.48
CA TYR A 94 12.28 -3.03 -13.75
C TYR A 94 12.16 -2.12 -12.52
N GLU A 95 11.06 -1.37 -12.39
CA GLU A 95 10.77 -0.47 -11.25
C GLU A 95 9.78 -1.09 -10.26
N ARG A 96 9.12 -2.18 -10.64
CA ARG A 96 8.11 -2.84 -9.80
C ARG A 96 8.75 -3.40 -8.54
N ALA A 97 8.10 -3.24 -7.40
CA ALA A 97 8.53 -3.88 -6.17
C ALA A 97 7.30 -4.18 -5.31
N PHE A 98 7.06 -5.46 -5.07
CA PHE A 98 5.78 -5.92 -4.55
C PHE A 98 5.51 -5.39 -3.16
N PHE A 99 6.49 -5.37 -2.24
CA PHE A 99 6.29 -4.80 -0.90
C PHE A 99 6.56 -3.30 -0.85
N GLN A 100 6.86 -2.65 -1.98
CA GLN A 100 7.14 -1.21 -1.98
C GLN A 100 5.97 -0.39 -1.42
N PRO A 101 4.70 -0.66 -1.79
CA PRO A 101 3.57 0.06 -1.19
C PRO A 101 3.51 -0.04 0.35
N TRP A 102 3.81 -1.22 0.90
CA TRP A 102 3.86 -1.45 2.35
C TRP A 102 5.02 -0.69 3.00
N ARG A 103 6.21 -0.75 2.39
CA ARG A 103 7.39 -0.02 2.87
C ARG A 103 7.19 1.50 2.80
N ASP A 104 6.52 1.98 1.75
CA ASP A 104 6.20 3.39 1.60
C ASP A 104 5.24 3.84 2.70
N LEU A 105 4.21 3.05 3.00
CA LEU A 105 3.28 3.31 4.09
C LEU A 105 3.98 3.26 5.47
N GLU A 106 4.82 2.24 5.70
CA GLU A 106 5.64 2.12 6.91
C GLU A 106 6.56 3.34 7.08
N ASN A 107 7.20 3.78 6.00
CA ASN A 107 8.07 4.94 6.00
C ASN A 107 7.30 6.23 6.29
N ALA A 108 6.12 6.42 5.70
CA ALA A 108 5.24 7.56 6.00
C ALA A 108 4.83 7.59 7.48
N ILE A 109 4.45 6.43 8.05
CA ILE A 109 4.15 6.29 9.49
C ILE A 109 5.37 6.69 10.34
N LYS A 110 6.55 6.17 10.00
CA LYS A 110 7.79 6.45 10.72
C LYS A 110 8.13 7.95 10.67
N LEU A 111 8.10 8.56 9.49
CA LEU A 111 8.38 9.98 9.31
C LEU A 111 7.37 10.87 10.06
N ALA A 112 6.10 10.48 10.10
CA ALA A 112 5.08 11.18 10.89
C ALA A 112 5.41 11.15 12.39
N LEU A 113 5.80 9.98 12.92
CA LEU A 113 6.20 9.82 14.32
C LEU A 113 7.48 10.58 14.66
N GLU A 114 8.47 10.55 13.77
CA GLU A 114 9.71 11.32 13.91
C GLU A 114 9.42 12.83 13.93
N ALA A 115 8.57 13.33 13.02
CA ALA A 115 8.15 14.73 13.02
C ALA A 115 7.42 15.12 14.32
N LEU A 116 6.55 14.26 14.84
CA LEU A 116 5.89 14.50 16.14
C LEU A 116 6.86 14.43 17.33
N GLY A 117 7.96 13.69 17.21
CA GLY A 117 8.98 13.51 18.25
C GLY A 117 10.11 14.55 18.23
N ASP A 118 10.30 15.26 17.11
CA ASP A 118 11.41 16.21 16.93
C ASP A 118 11.27 17.42 17.86
N VAL A 119 12.03 17.44 18.95
CA VAL A 119 12.05 18.54 19.92
C VAL A 119 12.84 19.76 19.44
N THR A 120 13.62 19.64 18.36
CA THR A 120 14.46 20.72 17.84
C THR A 120 13.69 21.67 16.93
N SER A 121 12.61 21.18 16.30
CA SER A 121 11.72 21.97 15.45
C SER A 121 10.63 22.69 16.24
N SER A 122 10.13 23.80 15.68
CA SER A 122 8.97 24.50 16.26
C SER A 122 7.73 23.60 16.29
N HIS A 123 6.83 23.84 17.24
CA HIS A 123 5.60 23.08 17.37
C HIS A 123 4.80 23.07 16.06
N GLU A 124 4.56 24.22 15.46
CA GLU A 124 3.81 24.34 14.20
C GLU A 124 4.45 23.53 13.06
N LEU A 125 5.78 23.58 12.92
CA LEU A 125 6.49 22.87 11.86
C LEU A 125 6.40 21.35 12.02
N ARG A 126 6.52 20.84 13.26
CA ARG A 126 6.39 19.41 13.57
C ARG A 126 5.02 18.89 13.19
N PHE A 127 3.97 19.62 13.57
CA PHE A 127 2.60 19.23 13.29
C PHE A 127 2.29 19.31 11.80
N HIS A 128 2.78 20.35 11.12
CA HIS A 128 2.60 20.46 9.67
C HIS A 128 3.26 19.30 8.93
N ARG A 129 4.51 18.94 9.28
CA ARG A 129 5.21 17.77 8.72
C ARG A 129 4.50 16.46 9.03
N ALA A 130 4.09 16.27 10.29
CA ALA A 130 3.37 15.06 10.68
C ALA A 130 2.03 14.91 9.94
N SER A 131 1.26 15.99 9.81
CA SER A 131 0.00 16.00 9.05
C SER A 131 0.21 15.72 7.57
N HIS A 132 1.31 16.24 6.98
CA HIS A 132 1.69 15.94 5.61
C HIS A 132 1.97 14.45 5.41
N GLU A 133 2.81 13.86 6.25
CA GLU A 133 3.13 12.43 6.16
C GLU A 133 1.94 11.52 6.45
N ILE A 134 1.04 11.92 7.37
CA ILE A 134 -0.23 11.21 7.60
C ILE A 134 -1.12 11.26 6.36
N SER A 135 -1.23 12.42 5.71
CA SER A 135 -2.01 12.56 4.47
C SER A 135 -1.46 11.67 3.36
N ASN A 136 -0.13 11.61 3.22
CA ASN A 136 0.54 10.67 2.32
C ASN A 136 0.22 9.21 2.70
N GLY A 137 0.30 8.87 3.99
CA GLY A 137 -0.03 7.54 4.50
C GLY A 137 -1.48 7.12 4.21
N ILE A 138 -2.46 8.03 4.32
CA ILE A 138 -3.86 7.77 3.97
C ILE A 138 -4.02 7.46 2.48
N MET A 139 -3.33 8.21 1.61
CA MET A 139 -3.34 7.98 0.17
C MET A 139 -2.68 6.65 -0.19
N LEU A 140 -1.52 6.34 0.40
CA LEU A 140 -0.84 5.05 0.24
C LEU A 140 -1.71 3.87 0.69
N ARG A 141 -2.37 3.98 1.86
CA ARG A 141 -3.35 3.00 2.34
C ARG A 141 -4.44 2.74 1.29
N THR A 142 -5.03 3.80 0.74
CA THR A 142 -6.10 3.68 -0.27
C THR A 142 -5.60 2.95 -1.52
N ASN A 143 -4.37 3.23 -1.95
CA ASN A 143 -3.76 2.55 -3.09
C ASN A 143 -3.51 1.05 -2.82
N ILE A 144 -3.04 0.71 -1.62
CA ILE A 144 -2.88 -0.70 -1.21
C ILE A 144 -4.25 -1.42 -1.19
N GLU A 145 -5.28 -0.79 -0.61
CA GLU A 145 -6.64 -1.34 -0.59
C GLU A 145 -7.15 -1.63 -2.01
N ARG A 146 -6.95 -0.70 -2.94
CA ARG A 146 -7.32 -0.88 -4.36
C ARG A 146 -6.52 -2.01 -5.02
N GLY A 147 -5.21 -2.07 -4.81
CA GLY A 147 -4.35 -3.12 -5.36
C GLY A 147 -4.73 -4.51 -4.85
N LEU A 148 -5.02 -4.63 -3.55
CA LEU A 148 -5.51 -5.87 -2.94
C LEU A 148 -6.86 -6.30 -3.49
N ALA A 149 -7.79 -5.37 -3.73
CA ALA A 149 -9.08 -5.67 -4.34
C ALA A 149 -8.91 -6.24 -5.76
N THR A 150 -8.05 -5.62 -6.57
CA THR A 150 -7.71 -6.11 -7.92
C THR A 150 -7.05 -7.49 -7.88
N LEU A 151 -6.07 -7.68 -7.00
CA LEU A 151 -5.42 -9.00 -6.82
C LEU A 151 -6.45 -10.06 -6.41
N THR A 152 -7.31 -9.74 -5.44
CA THR A 152 -8.38 -10.63 -4.96
C THR A 152 -9.29 -11.07 -6.10
N HIS A 153 -9.73 -10.12 -6.93
CA HIS A 153 -10.56 -10.42 -8.10
C HIS A 153 -9.88 -11.41 -9.05
N HIS A 154 -8.60 -11.20 -9.37
CA HIS A 154 -7.84 -12.10 -10.24
C HIS A 154 -7.64 -13.49 -9.63
N VAL A 155 -7.34 -13.59 -8.33
CA VAL A 155 -7.20 -14.89 -7.65
C VAL A 155 -8.53 -15.66 -7.66
N ILE A 156 -9.65 -15.00 -7.38
CA ILE A 156 -11.00 -15.61 -7.43
C ILE A 156 -11.34 -16.07 -8.86
N LEU A 157 -10.98 -15.29 -9.88
CA LEU A 157 -11.19 -15.68 -11.28
C LEU A 157 -10.43 -16.98 -11.61
N LEU A 158 -9.15 -17.06 -11.22
CA LEU A 158 -8.32 -18.25 -11.41
C LEU A 158 -8.88 -19.47 -10.68
N GLU A 159 -9.37 -19.28 -9.45
CA GLU A 159 -10.08 -20.32 -8.69
C GLU A 159 -11.30 -20.86 -9.43
N ARG A 160 -12.13 -19.97 -10.00
CA ARG A 160 -13.32 -20.35 -10.77
C ARG A 160 -12.95 -21.13 -12.03
N ILE A 161 -11.99 -20.64 -12.81
CA ILE A 161 -11.49 -21.32 -14.01
C ILE A 161 -10.99 -22.72 -13.65
N HIS A 162 -10.22 -22.83 -12.57
CA HIS A 162 -9.72 -24.11 -12.12
C HIS A 162 -10.86 -25.08 -11.69
N SER A 163 -11.86 -24.57 -10.98
CA SER A 163 -13.03 -25.35 -10.57
C SER A 163 -13.80 -25.88 -11.79
N VAL A 164 -14.05 -25.04 -12.79
CA VAL A 164 -14.72 -25.41 -14.04
C VAL A 164 -13.92 -26.48 -14.78
N ASN A 165 -12.60 -26.27 -14.95
CA ASN A 165 -11.72 -27.24 -15.61
C ASN A 165 -11.74 -28.61 -14.91
N ARG A 166 -11.68 -28.65 -13.57
CA ARG A 166 -11.81 -29.91 -12.83
C ARG A 166 -13.16 -30.57 -13.05
N SER A 167 -14.26 -29.81 -13.01
CA SER A 167 -15.60 -30.36 -13.20
C SER A 167 -15.82 -30.92 -14.61
N ALA A 168 -15.16 -30.33 -15.61
CA ALA A 168 -15.17 -30.79 -17.00
C ALA A 168 -14.21 -31.97 -17.26
N GLY A 169 -13.46 -32.43 -16.25
CA GLY A 169 -12.43 -33.47 -16.42
C GLY A 169 -11.17 -32.97 -17.15
N ILE A 170 -11.05 -31.66 -17.35
CA ILE A 170 -9.93 -31.02 -18.04
C ILE A 170 -8.83 -30.72 -17.02
N GLY A 171 -7.78 -31.55 -17.01
CA GLY A 171 -6.58 -31.35 -16.20
C GLY A 171 -6.65 -31.92 -14.77
N ARG A 172 -5.53 -32.46 -14.29
CA ARG A 172 -5.33 -32.87 -12.89
C ARG A 172 -4.72 -31.72 -12.09
N SER A 173 -4.92 -31.68 -10.77
CA SER A 173 -4.23 -30.71 -9.90
C SER A 173 -2.72 -30.74 -10.16
N PRO A 174 -2.07 -29.56 -10.31
CA PRO A 174 -0.66 -29.51 -10.68
C PRO A 174 0.18 -30.14 -9.57
N PRO A 175 1.22 -30.91 -9.94
CA PRO A 175 2.18 -31.40 -8.98
C PRO A 175 2.75 -30.26 -8.12
N ARG A 176 3.07 -30.56 -6.86
CA ARG A 176 3.67 -29.59 -5.92
C ARG A 176 4.88 -28.88 -6.52
N SER A 177 5.75 -29.58 -7.25
CA SER A 177 6.91 -29.01 -7.92
C SER A 177 6.55 -27.93 -8.95
N GLN A 178 5.44 -28.07 -9.67
CA GLN A 178 4.95 -27.04 -10.60
C GLN A 178 4.36 -25.84 -9.86
N ARG A 179 3.63 -26.06 -8.76
CA ARG A 179 3.13 -24.97 -7.91
C ARG A 179 4.26 -24.17 -7.27
N ASN A 180 5.27 -24.84 -6.73
CA ASN A 180 6.49 -24.21 -6.19
C ASN A 180 7.21 -23.40 -7.27
N ARG A 181 7.33 -23.93 -8.50
CA ARG A 181 7.96 -23.22 -9.62
C ARG A 181 7.14 -22.00 -10.06
N ALA A 182 5.81 -22.10 -10.09
CA ALA A 182 4.94 -20.99 -10.45
C ALA A 182 5.00 -19.87 -9.41
N LEU A 183 4.97 -20.22 -8.12
CA LEU A 183 5.17 -19.28 -7.04
C LEU A 183 6.57 -18.68 -7.03
N TRP A 184 7.60 -19.51 -7.24
CA TRP A 184 8.97 -19.00 -7.34
C TRP A 184 9.13 -18.07 -8.52
N SER A 185 8.50 -18.37 -9.66
CA SER A 185 8.42 -17.43 -10.79
C SER A 185 7.74 -16.13 -10.36
N TRP A 186 6.63 -16.19 -9.61
CA TRP A 186 5.93 -14.99 -9.13
C TRP A 186 6.83 -14.14 -8.26
N ILE A 187 7.49 -14.75 -7.29
CA ILE A 187 8.43 -14.09 -6.39
C ILE A 187 9.61 -13.50 -7.18
N THR A 188 10.22 -14.27 -8.10
CA THR A 188 11.42 -13.85 -8.84
C THR A 188 11.18 -12.87 -9.97
N CYS A 189 9.94 -12.72 -10.45
CA CYS A 189 9.57 -11.61 -11.34
C CYS A 189 9.69 -10.23 -10.67
N LEU A 190 10.00 -10.18 -9.37
CA LEU A 190 10.09 -8.96 -8.59
C LEU A 190 11.56 -8.57 -8.35
N PRO A 191 11.98 -7.35 -8.72
CA PRO A 191 13.27 -6.76 -8.34
C PRO A 191 13.62 -6.88 -6.85
N GLU A 192 12.63 -6.92 -5.97
CA GLU A 192 12.80 -7.13 -4.53
C GLU A 192 13.33 -8.52 -4.17
N ALA A 193 12.82 -9.58 -4.80
CA ALA A 193 13.35 -10.93 -4.59
C ALA A 193 14.79 -11.02 -5.10
N ALA A 194 15.10 -10.39 -6.23
CA ALA A 194 16.47 -10.29 -6.73
C ALA A 194 17.41 -9.57 -5.73
N ARG A 195 16.95 -8.51 -5.05
CA ARG A 195 17.72 -7.85 -3.98
C ARG A 195 17.96 -8.77 -2.78
N LEU A 196 16.93 -9.48 -2.31
CA LEU A 196 17.05 -10.42 -1.19
C LEU A 196 18.03 -11.57 -1.50
N LEU A 197 17.97 -12.09 -2.73
CA LEU A 197 18.90 -13.11 -3.22
C LEU A 197 20.35 -12.58 -3.27
N ARG A 198 20.56 -11.36 -3.76
CA ARG A 198 21.89 -10.71 -3.76
C ARG A 198 22.44 -10.48 -2.35
N ALA A 199 21.56 -10.26 -1.37
CA ALA A 199 21.93 -10.15 0.03
C ALA A 199 22.24 -11.52 0.68
N GLY A 200 22.18 -12.61 -0.08
CA GLY A 200 22.48 -13.96 0.40
C GLY A 200 21.34 -14.61 1.19
N ARG A 201 20.12 -14.08 1.10
CA ARG A 201 18.96 -14.69 1.76
C ARG A 201 18.60 -16.00 1.06
N ASP A 202 18.33 -17.03 1.86
CA ASP A 202 17.95 -18.36 1.38
C ASP A 202 16.61 -18.29 0.59
N PRO A 203 16.57 -18.77 -0.68
CA PRO A 203 15.35 -18.89 -1.47
C PRO A 203 14.17 -19.54 -0.74
N ALA A 204 14.45 -20.56 0.08
CA ALA A 204 13.42 -21.26 0.84
C ALA A 204 12.77 -20.33 1.87
N LYS A 205 13.58 -19.53 2.58
CA LYS A 205 13.08 -18.53 3.53
C LYS A 205 12.29 -17.43 2.83
N ILE A 206 12.75 -16.96 1.67
CA ILE A 206 12.00 -15.96 0.88
C ILE A 206 10.61 -16.51 0.53
N MET A 207 10.50 -17.78 0.11
CA MET A 207 9.20 -18.41 -0.15
C MET A 207 8.34 -18.54 1.11
N GLU A 208 8.94 -18.97 2.22
CA GLU A 208 8.24 -19.13 3.51
C GLU A 208 7.66 -17.79 3.99
N ASP A 209 8.46 -16.72 3.95
CA ASP A 209 8.03 -15.36 4.32
C ASP A 209 6.87 -14.84 3.45
N MET A 210 6.78 -15.32 2.20
CA MET A 210 5.77 -14.88 1.21
C MET A 210 4.45 -15.63 1.34
N ILE A 211 4.46 -16.91 1.71
CA ILE A 211 3.21 -17.69 1.92
C ILE A 211 2.73 -17.60 3.38
N GLY A 212 3.63 -17.43 4.35
CA GLY A 212 3.27 -17.38 5.77
C GLY A 212 2.77 -18.71 6.35
N THR A 213 3.09 -19.86 5.75
CA THR A 213 2.62 -21.18 6.22
C THR A 213 3.65 -21.91 7.07
N SER A 214 3.16 -22.54 8.15
CA SER A 214 3.92 -23.48 8.98
C SER A 214 4.49 -24.64 8.16
N GLU A 215 5.67 -25.11 8.56
CA GLU A 215 6.61 -26.08 7.96
C GLU A 215 6.05 -27.29 7.18
N GLU A 216 4.78 -27.68 7.34
CA GLU A 216 4.19 -28.87 6.71
C GLU A 216 4.02 -28.77 5.17
N GLN A 217 4.14 -27.58 4.58
CA GLN A 217 3.88 -27.36 3.14
C GLN A 217 5.12 -27.31 2.24
N PHE A 218 6.35 -27.52 2.74
CA PHE A 218 7.58 -27.53 1.91
C PHE A 218 8.54 -28.69 2.21
N VAL A 219 8.35 -29.84 1.56
CA VAL A 219 9.32 -30.96 1.60
C VAL A 219 10.14 -31.04 0.29
N ASP A 220 9.65 -30.43 -0.80
CA ASP A 220 10.38 -30.37 -2.07
C ASP A 220 10.94 -28.95 -2.27
N ARG A 221 12.22 -28.80 -1.90
CA ARG A 221 13.00 -27.59 -2.19
C ARG A 221 13.01 -27.36 -3.70
N PRO A 222 12.68 -26.16 -4.21
CA PRO A 222 13.05 -25.83 -5.57
C PRO A 222 14.57 -25.81 -5.64
N ASP A 223 15.15 -26.53 -6.60
CA ASP A 223 16.56 -26.37 -6.90
C ASP A 223 16.81 -24.88 -7.20
N PRO A 224 17.87 -24.28 -6.63
CA PRO A 224 18.23 -22.92 -7.00
C PRO A 224 18.38 -22.89 -8.52
N PRO A 225 17.84 -21.87 -9.22
CA PRO A 225 18.10 -21.75 -10.65
C PRO A 225 19.61 -21.75 -10.82
N SER A 226 20.13 -22.73 -11.57
CA SER A 226 21.55 -22.83 -11.91
C SER A 226 22.04 -21.44 -12.26
N ALA A 227 23.06 -20.97 -11.55
CA ALA A 227 23.55 -19.60 -11.57
C ALA A 227 23.37 -18.98 -12.95
N VAL A 228 22.44 -18.04 -13.07
CA VAL A 228 22.31 -17.23 -14.28
C VAL A 228 23.64 -16.50 -14.39
N SER A 229 24.49 -16.98 -15.28
CA SER A 229 25.68 -16.26 -15.71
C SER A 229 25.25 -14.84 -16.04
N PRO A 230 25.93 -13.80 -15.53
CA PRO A 230 25.63 -12.43 -15.88
C PRO A 230 26.03 -12.24 -17.35
N SER A 231 25.09 -12.51 -18.24
CA SER A 231 25.26 -12.44 -19.68
C SER A 231 24.14 -11.61 -20.27
N VAL A 232 24.46 -10.31 -20.38
CA VAL A 232 24.06 -9.42 -21.47
C VAL A 232 22.56 -9.17 -21.62
N TYR A 233 22.11 -8.03 -21.10
CA TYR A 233 21.08 -7.26 -21.80
C TYR A 233 21.63 -6.91 -23.19
N SER A 234 21.31 -7.75 -24.18
CA SER A 234 21.47 -7.39 -25.59
C SER A 234 20.09 -7.09 -26.13
N THR A 235 19.89 -5.85 -26.54
CA THR A 235 18.63 -5.29 -27.04
C THR A 235 18.28 -5.70 -28.48
N ASP A 236 18.95 -6.70 -29.06
CA ASP A 236 18.74 -7.09 -30.46
C ASP A 236 18.49 -8.60 -30.58
N THR A 237 17.23 -9.03 -30.49
CA THR A 237 16.74 -10.18 -31.28
C THR A 237 15.21 -10.11 -31.44
N LEU A 238 14.78 -9.25 -32.35
CA LEU A 238 13.56 -9.44 -33.12
C LEU A 238 13.88 -10.45 -34.25
N VAL A 239 12.96 -11.38 -34.49
CA VAL A 239 12.88 -12.32 -35.63
C VAL A 239 13.77 -13.57 -35.55
N ALA A 240 13.16 -14.70 -35.19
CA ALA A 240 13.17 -15.98 -35.95
C ALA A 240 12.60 -17.11 -35.06
N ALA A 241 11.28 -17.30 -35.10
CA ALA A 241 10.67 -18.56 -34.68
C ALA A 241 10.60 -19.45 -35.94
N GLN A 242 11.61 -20.31 -36.10
CA GLN A 242 11.54 -21.47 -36.99
C GLN A 242 11.00 -22.65 -36.18
N ASP A 243 9.78 -23.02 -36.51
CA ASP A 243 9.38 -24.36 -36.93
C ASP A 243 10.12 -25.54 -36.26
N ASP A 244 9.51 -26.08 -35.20
CA ASP A 244 9.61 -27.50 -34.89
C ASP A 244 8.21 -28.00 -34.55
N GLY A 245 7.66 -28.75 -35.50
CA GLY A 245 6.29 -29.25 -35.49
C GLY A 245 6.00 -30.16 -34.30
N PHE A 246 4.88 -29.89 -33.64
CA PHE A 246 4.19 -30.89 -32.84
C PHE A 246 2.78 -31.04 -33.37
N ASN A 247 2.50 -32.27 -33.80
CA ASN A 247 1.37 -32.70 -34.60
C ASN A 247 0.04 -32.59 -33.84
N GLU A 248 -1.01 -32.31 -34.60
CA GLU A 248 -2.36 -31.96 -34.21
C GLU A 248 -3.05 -32.99 -33.31
N GLY A 249 -3.66 -32.48 -32.25
CA GLY A 249 -4.82 -33.08 -31.61
C GLY A 249 -5.96 -32.07 -31.70
N GLU A 250 -6.73 -32.14 -32.78
CA GLU A 250 -7.93 -31.32 -32.99
C GLU A 250 -8.90 -31.46 -31.81
N GLY A 251 -9.22 -30.35 -31.18
CA GLY A 251 -10.28 -30.29 -30.18
C GLY A 251 -10.27 -29.02 -29.35
N SER A 252 -11.21 -28.12 -29.64
CA SER A 252 -11.70 -27.03 -28.77
C SER A 252 -11.08 -25.63 -28.94
N ASP A 253 -11.06 -25.09 -30.16
CA ASP A 253 -10.72 -23.67 -30.40
C ASP A 253 -11.89 -22.68 -30.23
N TRP A 254 -13.13 -23.14 -30.01
CA TRP A 254 -14.28 -22.23 -29.90
C TRP A 254 -14.51 -21.67 -28.49
N ALA A 255 -14.04 -22.33 -27.44
CA ALA A 255 -14.28 -21.89 -26.05
C ALA A 255 -13.28 -20.82 -25.56
N ALA A 256 -12.07 -20.77 -26.13
CA ALA A 256 -11.06 -19.79 -25.73
C ALA A 256 -11.33 -18.38 -26.31
N ALA A 257 -11.93 -18.30 -27.50
CA ALA A 257 -12.27 -17.04 -28.15
C ALA A 257 -13.43 -16.31 -27.46
N ASP A 258 -14.47 -17.03 -27.02
CA ASP A 258 -15.60 -16.42 -26.30
C ASP A 258 -15.22 -15.93 -24.90
N ILE A 259 -14.31 -16.65 -24.23
CA ILE A 259 -13.76 -16.23 -22.94
C ILE A 259 -12.90 -14.97 -23.12
N LEU A 260 -12.08 -14.87 -24.17
CA LEU A 260 -11.29 -13.67 -24.51
C LEU A 260 -12.16 -12.44 -24.86
N ASN A 261 -13.29 -12.62 -25.55
CA ASN A 261 -14.19 -11.51 -25.87
C ASN A 261 -14.93 -10.96 -24.63
N SER A 262 -15.35 -11.82 -23.69
CA SER A 262 -15.94 -11.36 -22.42
C SER A 262 -14.96 -10.53 -21.56
N TYR A 263 -13.65 -10.80 -21.65
CA TYR A 263 -12.63 -10.02 -20.93
C TYR A 263 -12.44 -8.60 -21.48
N GLN A 264 -12.77 -8.36 -22.74
CA GLN A 264 -12.65 -7.04 -23.35
C GLN A 264 -13.81 -6.12 -22.94
N GLU A 265 -15.02 -6.68 -22.80
CA GLU A 265 -16.21 -5.95 -22.39
C GLU A 265 -16.21 -5.58 -20.89
N ASP A 266 -15.77 -6.49 -20.02
CA ASP A 266 -15.67 -6.24 -18.57
C ASP A 266 -14.54 -5.25 -18.22
N GLY A 267 -13.43 -5.29 -18.97
CA GLY A 267 -12.31 -4.35 -18.81
C GLY A 267 -12.68 -2.91 -19.22
N GLU A 268 -13.53 -2.75 -20.24
CA GLU A 268 -14.06 -1.44 -20.64
C GLU A 268 -15.13 -0.91 -19.67
N ALA A 269 -15.95 -1.79 -19.08
CA ALA A 269 -16.93 -1.41 -18.06
C ALA A 269 -16.24 -0.85 -16.80
N LEU A 270 -15.13 -1.47 -16.37
CA LEU A 270 -14.35 -0.99 -15.23
C LEU A 270 -13.69 0.37 -15.53
N ARG A 271 -13.14 0.57 -16.74
CA ARG A 271 -12.56 1.87 -17.16
C ARG A 271 -13.61 2.98 -17.27
N ARG A 272 -14.84 2.68 -17.72
CA ARG A 272 -15.94 3.66 -17.75
C ARG A 272 -16.43 4.04 -16.35
N SER A 273 -16.37 3.12 -15.37
CA SER A 273 -16.68 3.44 -13.97
C SER A 273 -15.61 4.32 -13.30
N GLN A 274 -14.36 4.27 -13.78
CA GLN A 274 -13.22 5.02 -13.24
C GLN A 274 -13.14 6.48 -13.72
N SER A 275 -13.88 6.87 -14.76
CA SER A 275 -13.90 8.26 -15.26
C SER A 275 -15.07 9.11 -14.73
N ALA A 276 -15.89 8.57 -13.83
CA ALA A 276 -17.11 9.23 -13.34
C ALA A 276 -16.95 9.92 -11.97
N ASP A 277 -15.78 9.79 -11.32
CA ASP A 277 -15.49 10.43 -10.04
C ASP A 277 -14.74 11.76 -10.26
N ASP A 278 -15.46 12.76 -10.78
CA ASP A 278 -15.08 14.16 -10.66
C ASP A 278 -15.26 14.59 -9.19
N TRP A 279 -14.19 14.49 -8.40
CA TRP A 279 -14.17 15.01 -7.04
C TRP A 279 -14.05 16.54 -7.09
N GLU A 280 -15.18 17.23 -6.92
CA GLU A 280 -15.21 18.65 -6.58
C GLU A 280 -14.39 18.87 -5.29
N VAL A 281 -13.26 19.55 -5.44
CA VAL A 281 -12.47 20.08 -4.33
C VAL A 281 -13.27 21.19 -3.67
N VAL A 282 -13.91 20.90 -2.54
CA VAL A 282 -14.57 21.91 -1.70
C VAL A 282 -13.48 22.71 -0.96
N PRO A 283 -13.35 24.04 -1.16
CA PRO A 283 -12.41 24.85 -0.40
C PRO A 283 -12.93 25.03 1.02
N TRP A 284 -12.10 24.64 1.99
CA TRP A 284 -12.35 24.84 3.41
C TRP A 284 -12.06 26.31 3.79
N SER A 285 -12.99 27.20 3.48
CA SER A 285 -12.92 28.59 3.94
C SER A 285 -14.32 29.22 4.06
N ALA A 286 -14.99 29.04 5.20
CA ALA A 286 -15.99 29.98 5.72
C ALA A 286 -16.46 29.62 7.13
N HIS A 287 -15.73 30.08 8.16
CA HIS A 287 -16.35 30.46 9.43
C HIS A 287 -15.80 31.82 9.87
N ARG A 288 -16.59 32.85 9.61
CA ARG A 288 -16.71 34.06 10.44
C ARG A 288 -18.09 34.02 11.07
#